data_AF-A0A355IBR1-F1
#
_entry.id   AF-A0A355IBR1-F1
#
_cell.length_a   1.000
_cell.length_b   1.000
_cell.length_c   1.000
_cell.angle_alpha   90.00
_cell.angle_beta   90.00
_cell.angle_gamma   90.00
#
_symmetry.space_group_name_H-M   'P 1'
#
loop_
_entity.id
_entity.type
_entity.pdbx_description
1 polymer ?
#
loop_
_entity_poly.entity_id
_entity_poly.type
_entity_poly.pdbx_seq_one_letter_code
_entity_poly.pdbx_strand_id
1 'polypeptide(L)'
;MKRLSIALILALTLAVSTAAVASAADPQIADVQSNHWAYQAVKKLVSEGYLGLYADNTFRGNQPVDRFTLAVVVSRLLGDSVAGSISMNQEDADLMRRLTGEFRQELVALSLRTKNLEEALAQYERDRTAMGADMAAWKT
;
A
#
# COMPACT_ATOMS: atom_id res chain seq x y z
N MET A 1 22.19 -57.27 29.06
CA MET A 1 22.35 -55.79 29.11
C MET A 1 22.43 -55.14 27.72
N LYS A 2 23.20 -55.66 26.74
CA LYS A 2 23.34 -55.04 25.38
C LYS A 2 22.06 -54.95 24.53
N ARG A 3 21.10 -55.87 24.70
CA ARG A 3 19.82 -55.89 23.97
C ARG A 3 18.79 -54.88 24.50
N LEU A 4 18.93 -54.50 25.77
CA LEU A 4 18.12 -53.45 26.42
C LEU A 4 18.58 -52.05 26.00
N SER A 5 19.88 -51.86 25.78
CA SER A 5 20.44 -50.61 25.27
C SER A 5 20.01 -50.29 23.83
N ILE A 6 19.86 -51.31 22.98
CA ILE A 6 19.42 -51.14 21.57
C ILE A 6 17.93 -50.79 21.51
N ALA A 7 17.10 -51.38 22.37
CA ALA A 7 15.67 -51.05 22.43
C ALA A 7 15.42 -49.62 22.94
N LEU A 8 16.25 -49.13 23.87
CA LEU A 8 16.13 -47.77 24.41
C LEU A 8 16.53 -46.69 23.40
N ILE A 9 17.57 -46.95 22.59
CA ILE A 9 18.02 -46.03 21.54
C ILE A 9 17.02 -45.98 20.38
N LEU A 10 16.40 -47.11 20.02
CA LEU A 10 15.38 -47.18 18.97
C LEU A 10 14.07 -46.48 19.37
N ALA A 11 13.70 -46.55 20.66
CA ALA A 11 12.55 -45.83 21.20
C ALA A 11 12.79 -44.32 21.28
N LEU A 12 14.04 -43.88 21.49
CA LEU A 12 14.39 -42.46 21.57
C LEU A 12 14.42 -41.79 20.17
N THR A 13 14.72 -42.53 19.11
CA THR A 13 14.72 -42.00 17.73
C THR A 13 13.33 -41.81 17.13
N LEU A 14 12.29 -42.45 17.68
CA LEU A 14 10.93 -42.32 17.17
C LEU A 14 10.19 -41.07 17.70
N ALA A 15 10.78 -40.35 18.67
CA ALA A 15 10.19 -39.16 19.27
C ALA A 15 10.54 -37.84 18.56
N VAL A 16 11.36 -37.88 17.50
CA VAL A 16 11.83 -36.69 16.76
C VAL A 16 11.28 -36.71 15.33
N SER A 17 9.96 -36.57 15.13
CA SER A 17 9.38 -36.37 13.78
C SER A 17 7.93 -35.85 13.77
N THR A 18 7.59 -34.89 14.63
CA THR A 18 6.39 -34.07 14.40
C THR A 18 6.73 -32.58 14.57
N ALA A 19 7.64 -32.08 13.74
CA ALA A 19 7.55 -30.68 13.36
C ALA A 19 6.24 -30.53 12.60
N ALA A 20 5.21 -30.03 13.28
CA ALA A 20 3.95 -29.68 12.64
C ALA A 20 4.27 -28.68 11.53
N VAL A 21 4.23 -29.13 10.28
CA VAL A 21 4.21 -28.23 9.14
C VAL A 21 2.88 -27.49 9.23
N ALA A 22 2.92 -26.30 9.80
CA ALA A 22 1.81 -25.36 9.72
C ALA A 22 1.64 -25.02 8.25
N SER A 23 0.73 -25.73 7.57
CA SER A 23 0.30 -25.35 6.24
C SER A 23 -0.30 -23.96 6.35
N ALA A 24 0.34 -22.97 5.75
CA ALA A 24 -0.24 -21.64 5.62
C ALA A 24 -1.54 -21.80 4.84
N ALA A 25 -2.67 -21.75 5.53
CA ALA A 25 -3.98 -21.85 4.90
C ALA A 25 -4.10 -20.70 3.88
N ASP A 26 -4.56 -21.04 2.68
CA ASP A 26 -4.84 -20.05 1.65
C ASP A 26 -5.82 -19.02 2.24
N PRO A 27 -5.48 -17.72 2.29
CA PRO A 27 -6.33 -16.73 2.93
C PRO A 27 -7.70 -16.69 2.24
N GLN A 28 -8.72 -17.16 2.94
CA GLN A 28 -10.10 -17.11 2.47
C GLN A 28 -10.65 -15.70 2.68
N ILE A 29 -10.78 -14.94 1.60
CA ILE A 29 -11.33 -13.58 1.62
C ILE A 29 -12.84 -13.67 1.38
N ALA A 30 -13.64 -13.41 2.42
CA ALA A 30 -15.07 -13.70 2.43
C ALA A 30 -15.90 -12.86 1.45
N ASP A 31 -15.48 -11.62 1.18
CA ASP A 31 -16.23 -10.63 0.38
C ASP A 31 -15.61 -10.36 -1.00
N VAL A 32 -14.52 -11.05 -1.36
CA VAL A 32 -13.89 -10.91 -2.69
C VAL A 32 -14.01 -12.25 -3.42
N GLN A 33 -14.90 -12.30 -4.42
CA GLN A 33 -15.10 -13.49 -5.24
C GLN A 33 -13.84 -13.82 -6.04
N SER A 34 -13.58 -15.10 -6.31
CA SER A 34 -12.39 -15.55 -7.04
C SER A 34 -12.30 -15.05 -8.48
N ASN A 35 -13.42 -14.67 -9.09
CA ASN A 35 -13.50 -14.06 -10.42
C ASN A 35 -13.37 -12.52 -10.41
N HIS A 36 -13.24 -11.90 -9.23
CA HIS A 36 -13.11 -10.46 -9.11
C HIS A 36 -11.72 -10.02 -9.57
N TRP A 37 -11.63 -8.93 -10.33
CA TRP A 37 -10.36 -8.43 -10.91
C TRP A 37 -9.27 -8.20 -9.86
N ALA A 38 -9.66 -7.78 -8.65
CA ALA A 38 -8.75 -7.52 -7.54
C ALA A 38 -8.39 -8.77 -6.72
N TYR A 39 -9.04 -9.91 -6.94
CA TYR A 39 -8.91 -11.09 -6.07
C TYR A 39 -7.46 -11.54 -5.92
N GLN A 40 -6.74 -11.67 -7.04
CA GLN A 40 -5.33 -12.11 -7.02
C GLN A 40 -4.43 -11.10 -6.32
N ALA A 41 -4.67 -9.80 -6.51
CA ALA A 41 -3.89 -8.75 -5.86
C ALA A 41 -4.11 -8.74 -4.34
N VAL A 42 -5.37 -8.81 -3.90
CA VAL A 42 -5.72 -8.85 -2.47
C VAL A 42 -5.17 -10.12 -1.82
N LYS A 43 -5.39 -11.28 -2.45
CA LYS A 43 -4.86 -12.57 -1.97
C LYS A 43 -3.36 -12.52 -1.77
N LYS A 44 -2.61 -12.00 -2.74
CA LYS A 44 -1.16 -11.85 -2.65
C LYS A 44 -0.75 -11.00 -1.44
N LEU A 45 -1.31 -9.80 -1.33
CA LEU A 45 -0.99 -8.88 -0.24
C LEU A 45 -1.32 -9.44 1.14
N VAL A 46 -2.40 -10.21 1.26
CA VAL A 46 -2.77 -10.88 2.52
C VAL A 46 -1.83 -12.04 2.81
N SER A 47 -1.49 -12.87 1.81
CA SER A 47 -0.57 -14.00 1.99
C SER A 47 0.86 -13.57 2.35
N GLU A 48 1.29 -12.40 1.86
CA GLU A 48 2.60 -11.82 2.15
C GLU A 48 2.59 -10.99 3.45
N GLY A 49 1.44 -10.86 4.12
CA GLY A 49 1.32 -10.15 5.39
C GLY A 49 1.35 -8.61 5.28
N TYR A 50 1.34 -8.07 4.06
CA TYR A 50 1.27 -6.63 3.83
C TYR A 50 -0.10 -6.06 4.21
N LEU A 51 -1.15 -6.86 4.04
CA LEU A 51 -2.53 -6.45 4.29
C LEU A 51 -3.24 -7.42 5.22
N GLY A 52 -3.92 -6.90 6.24
CA GLY A 52 -4.73 -7.68 7.16
C GLY A 52 -6.20 -7.72 6.74
N LEU A 53 -6.86 -8.85 6.97
CA LEU A 53 -8.32 -8.95 6.88
C LEU A 53 -8.96 -8.49 8.19
N TYR A 54 -10.22 -8.10 8.13
CA TYR A 54 -11.03 -7.87 9.32
C TYR A 54 -11.31 -9.18 10.06
N ALA A 55 -11.79 -9.09 11.31
CA ALA A 55 -12.07 -10.27 12.15
C ALA A 55 -13.11 -11.24 11.54
N ASP A 56 -13.93 -10.76 10.60
CA ASP A 56 -14.92 -11.52 9.83
C ASP A 56 -14.36 -12.09 8.50
N ASN A 57 -13.03 -12.06 8.31
CA ASN A 57 -12.32 -12.46 7.09
C ASN A 57 -12.70 -11.65 5.84
N THR A 58 -13.20 -10.43 6.00
CA THR A 58 -13.48 -9.52 4.88
C THR A 58 -12.30 -8.61 4.57
N PHE A 59 -12.20 -8.16 3.31
CA PHE A 59 -11.28 -7.12 2.84
C PHE A 59 -11.91 -5.73 2.85
N ARG A 60 -13.22 -5.65 2.58
CA ARG A 60 -14.04 -4.43 2.52
C ARG A 60 -13.59 -3.44 1.45
N GLY A 61 -13.34 -3.94 0.23
CA GLY A 61 -12.76 -3.16 -0.88
C GLY A 61 -13.57 -1.93 -1.33
N ASN A 62 -14.86 -1.84 -0.98
CA ASN A 62 -15.70 -0.67 -1.27
C ASN A 62 -15.61 0.43 -0.20
N GLN A 63 -14.92 0.19 0.92
CA GLN A 63 -14.74 1.16 1.99
C GLN A 63 -13.49 2.02 1.73
N PRO A 64 -13.52 3.33 2.08
CA PRO A 64 -12.34 4.16 1.99
C PRO A 64 -11.26 3.67 2.96
N VAL A 65 -10.00 3.68 2.48
CA VAL A 65 -8.83 3.35 3.29
C VAL A 65 -8.31 4.62 3.97
N ASP A 66 -7.97 4.50 5.26
CA ASP A 66 -7.32 5.58 6.00
C ASP A 66 -5.88 5.84 5.52
N ARG A 67 -5.48 7.12 5.49
CA ARG A 67 -4.14 7.53 5.02
C ARG A 67 -3.02 6.92 5.86
N PHE A 68 -3.23 6.71 7.17
CA PHE A 68 -2.23 6.04 8.01
C PHE A 68 -2.09 4.56 7.64
N THR A 69 -3.20 3.86 7.42
CA THR A 69 -3.19 2.47 6.96
C THR A 69 -2.47 2.34 5.62
N LEU A 70 -2.77 3.24 4.67
CA LEU A 70 -2.08 3.27 3.37
C LEU A 70 -0.57 3.47 3.55
N ALA A 71 -0.15 4.41 4.41
CA ALA A 71 1.27 4.68 4.67
C ALA A 71 2.00 3.47 5.27
N VAL A 72 1.36 2.73 6.18
CA VAL A 72 1.93 1.51 6.77
C VAL A 72 2.12 0.43 5.71
N VAL A 73 1.13 0.17 4.87
CA VAL A 73 1.22 -0.83 3.79
C VAL A 73 2.33 -0.46 2.81
N VAL A 74 2.38 0.80 2.36
CA VAL A 74 3.43 1.28 1.45
C VAL A 74 4.82 1.19 2.07
N SER A 75 4.96 1.55 3.35
CA SER A 75 6.24 1.46 4.06
C SER A 75 6.74 0.02 4.16
N ARG A 76 5.86 -0.96 4.36
CA ARG A 76 6.24 -2.39 4.42
C ARG A 76 6.69 -2.89 3.05
N LEU A 77 5.93 -2.57 2.00
CA LEU A 77 6.28 -2.93 0.62
C LEU A 77 7.65 -2.38 0.22
N LEU A 78 7.88 -1.09 0.47
CA LEU A 78 9.17 -0.46 0.16
C LEU A 78 10.31 -0.99 1.04
N GLY A 79 10.03 -1.31 2.31
CA GLY A 79 10.99 -1.94 3.20
C GLY A 79 11.50 -3.27 2.66
N ASP A 80 10.61 -4.15 2.21
CA ASP A 80 10.97 -5.46 1.65
C ASP A 80 11.58 -5.37 0.24
N SER A 81 11.21 -4.36 -0.55
CA SER A 81 11.90 -4.02 -1.80
C SER A 81 13.35 -3.58 -1.56
N VAL A 82 13.62 -2.80 -0.50
CA VAL A 82 14.97 -2.31 -0.17
C VAL A 82 15.79 -3.40 0.53
N ALA A 83 15.14 -4.29 1.29
CA ALA A 83 15.79 -5.41 1.98
C ALA A 83 16.13 -6.60 1.05
N GLY A 84 15.73 -6.56 -0.22
CA GLY A 84 16.07 -7.58 -1.22
C GLY A 84 15.22 -8.85 -1.15
N SER A 85 14.12 -8.85 -0.39
CA SER A 85 13.19 -9.99 -0.25
C SER A 85 12.24 -10.13 -1.45
N ILE A 86 12.05 -9.04 -2.20
CA ILE A 86 11.47 -9.07 -3.54
C ILE A 86 12.66 -9.09 -4.50
N SER A 87 12.81 -10.16 -5.28
CA SER A 87 13.72 -10.19 -6.42
C SER A 87 13.20 -9.23 -7.49
N MET A 88 13.30 -7.93 -7.22
CA MET A 88 12.97 -6.88 -8.14
C MET A 88 14.03 -6.95 -9.23
N ASN A 89 13.60 -7.20 -10.46
CA ASN A 89 14.47 -7.07 -11.61
C ASN A 89 15.11 -5.67 -11.54
N GLN A 90 16.41 -5.55 -11.82
CA GLN A 90 17.11 -4.26 -11.71
C GLN A 90 16.40 -3.17 -12.54
N GLU A 91 15.81 -3.59 -13.67
CA GLU A 91 14.98 -2.76 -14.54
C GLU A 91 13.75 -2.18 -13.83
N ASP A 92 13.05 -2.98 -13.02
CA ASP A 92 11.87 -2.53 -12.28
C ASP A 92 12.25 -1.56 -11.16
N ALA A 93 13.38 -1.81 -10.49
CA ALA A 93 13.91 -0.90 -9.46
C ALA A 93 14.30 0.46 -10.06
N ASP A 94 14.88 0.47 -11.26
CA ASP A 94 15.25 1.70 -11.97
C ASP A 94 14.04 2.44 -12.53
N LEU A 95 13.04 1.71 -13.04
CA LEU A 95 11.75 2.31 -13.45
C LEU A 95 11.07 2.99 -12.27
N MET A 96 11.01 2.32 -11.10
CA MET A 96 10.41 2.89 -9.90
C MET A 96 11.13 4.15 -9.41
N ARG A 97 12.47 4.17 -9.46
CA ARG A 97 13.28 5.38 -9.17
C ARG A 97 12.95 6.51 -10.13
N ARG A 98 12.84 6.21 -11.43
CA ARG A 98 12.52 7.18 -12.46
C ARG A 98 11.11 7.75 -12.27
N LEU A 99 10.11 6.90 -12.12
CA LEU A 99 8.71 7.30 -11.89
C LEU A 99 8.59 8.16 -10.63
N THR A 100 9.27 7.79 -9.54
CA THR A 100 9.28 8.59 -8.30
C THR A 100 9.87 9.99 -8.52
N GLY A 101 10.94 10.07 -9.32
CA GLY A 101 11.55 11.34 -9.71
C GLY A 101 10.61 12.22 -10.53
N GLU A 102 9.99 11.65 -11.57
CA GLU A 102 9.05 12.35 -12.46
C GLU A 102 7.79 12.81 -11.68
N PHE A 103 7.18 11.93 -10.87
CA PHE A 103 6.03 12.27 -10.03
C PHE A 103 6.33 13.42 -9.06
N ARG A 104 7.50 13.40 -8.41
CA ARG A 104 7.89 14.48 -7.49
C ARG A 104 7.97 15.83 -8.21
N GLN A 105 8.50 15.85 -9.42
CA GLN A 105 8.59 17.07 -10.23
C GLN A 105 7.20 17.55 -10.66
N GLU A 106 6.34 16.64 -11.10
CA GLU A 106 4.96 16.99 -11.47
C GLU A 106 4.16 17.55 -10.31
N LEU A 107 4.29 16.98 -9.11
CA LEU A 107 3.61 17.50 -7.92
C LEU A 107 4.06 18.92 -7.55
N VAL A 108 5.35 19.22 -7.68
CA VAL A 108 5.87 20.58 -7.47
C VAL A 108 5.32 21.53 -8.54
N ALA A 109 5.33 21.12 -9.80
CA ALA A 109 4.77 21.92 -10.89
C ALA A 109 3.27 22.19 -10.70
N LEU A 110 2.52 21.19 -10.24
CA LEU A 110 1.10 21.33 -9.93
C LEU A 110 0.87 22.32 -8.79
N SER A 111 1.67 22.24 -7.72
CA SER A 111 1.57 23.17 -6.59
C SER A 111 1.86 24.62 -6.99
N LEU A 112 2.82 24.84 -7.89
CA LEU A 112 3.09 26.17 -8.44
C LEU A 112 1.95 26.65 -9.32
N ARG A 113 1.38 25.77 -10.14
CA ARG A 113 0.22 26.10 -10.98
C ARG A 113 -1.01 26.47 -10.14
N THR A 114 -1.30 25.74 -9.07
CA THR A 114 -2.41 26.08 -8.17
C THR A 114 -2.19 27.42 -7.51
N LYS A 115 -0.97 27.71 -7.04
CA LYS A 115 -0.62 29.02 -6.48
C LYS A 115 -0.85 30.15 -7.48
N ASN A 116 -0.39 29.99 -8.72
CA ASN A 116 -0.58 31.00 -9.76
C ASN A 116 -2.07 31.21 -10.09
N LEU A 117 -2.88 30.14 -10.06
CA LEU A 117 -4.33 30.23 -10.24
C LEU A 117 -5.00 31.00 -9.10
N GLU A 118 -4.60 30.75 -7.85
CA GLU A 118 -5.10 31.49 -6.69
C GLU A 118 -4.76 32.98 -6.78
N GLU A 119 -3.52 33.32 -7.16
CA GLU A 119 -3.09 34.70 -7.37
C GLU A 119 -3.86 35.38 -8.50
N ALA A 120 -4.09 34.68 -9.62
CA ALA A 120 -4.86 35.20 -10.74
C ALA A 120 -6.33 35.47 -10.36
N LEU A 121 -6.94 34.60 -9.57
CA LEU A 121 -8.30 34.82 -9.04
C LEU A 121 -8.36 36.03 -8.10
N ALA A 122 -7.40 36.14 -7.18
CA ALA A 122 -7.31 37.28 -6.27
C ALA A 122 -7.08 38.62 -7.00
N GLN A 123 -6.38 38.60 -8.14
CA GLN A 123 -6.24 39.76 -9.00
C GLN A 123 -7.57 40.11 -9.68
N TYR A 124 -8.24 39.13 -10.28
CA TYR A 124 -9.53 39.33 -10.94
C TYR A 124 -10.59 39.90 -10.00
N GLU A 125 -10.65 39.43 -8.75
CA GLU A 125 -11.58 39.96 -7.76
C GLU A 125 -11.28 41.42 -7.38
N ARG A 126 -10.00 41.79 -7.26
CA ARG A 126 -9.58 43.19 -7.05
C ARG A 126 -9.97 44.08 -8.22
N ASP A 127 -9.74 43.65 -9.44
CA ASP A 127 -10.10 44.42 -10.63
C ASP A 127 -11.62 44.59 -10.73
N ARG A 128 -12.39 43.52 -10.45
CA ARG A 128 -13.86 43.56 -10.43
C ARG A 128 -14.39 44.52 -9.37
N THR A 129 -13.79 44.55 -8.18
CA THR A 129 -14.22 45.43 -7.08
C THR A 129 -13.87 46.89 -7.34
N ALA A 130 -12.67 47.16 -7.87
CA ALA A 130 -12.28 48.51 -8.32
C ALA A 130 -13.23 49.02 -9.41
N MET A 131 -13.52 48.21 -10.43
CA MET A 131 -14.45 48.60 -11.49
C MET A 131 -15.87 48.79 -10.96
N GLY A 132 -16.30 48.01 -9.96
CA GLY A 132 -17.58 48.22 -9.27
C GLY A 132 -17.64 49.55 -8.51
N ALA A 133 -16.55 49.95 -7.85
CA ALA A 133 -16.44 51.22 -7.13
C ALA A 133 -16.43 52.42 -8.09
N ASP A 134 -15.65 52.35 -9.16
CA ASP A 134 -15.66 53.35 -10.24
C ASP A 134 -17.06 53.45 -10.87
N MET A 135 -17.73 52.31 -11.05
CA MET A 135 -19.09 52.23 -11.56
C MET A 135 -20.15 52.83 -10.60
N ALA A 136 -19.86 52.90 -9.30
CA ALA A 136 -20.72 53.57 -8.33
C ALA A 136 -20.46 55.08 -8.31
N ALA A 137 -19.20 55.49 -8.44
CA ALA A 137 -18.77 56.89 -8.42
C ALA A 137 -19.31 57.71 -9.60
N TRP A 138 -19.53 57.14 -10.79
CA TRP A 138 -20.14 57.90 -11.91
C TRP A 138 -21.65 58.10 -11.78
N LYS A 139 -22.32 57.33 -10.91
CA LYS A 139 -23.79 57.38 -10.76
C LYS A 139 -24.26 58.41 -9.72
N THR A 140 -23.35 58.98 -8.95
CA THR A 140 -23.58 60.05 -7.96
C THR A 140 -23.12 61.38 -8.51
#